data_AF-A0A452XP31-F1
#
_entry.id   AF-A0A452XP31-F1
#
_cell.length_a   1.000
_cell.length_b   1.000
_cell.length_c   1.000
_cell.angle_alpha   90.00
_cell.angle_beta   90.00
_cell.angle_gamma   90.00
#
_symmetry.space_group_name_H-M   'P 1'
#
loop_
_entity.id
_entity.type
_entity.pdbx_description
1 polymer ?
#
loop_
_entity_poly.entity_id
_entity_poly.type
_entity_poly.pdbx_seq_one_letter_code
_entity_poly.pdbx_strand_id
1 'polypeptide(L)'
;RVGIVLKLDFEKAYDKVNWDFLLEWHRLRGFNETWCGWVKQILHIGTVSIKLNNCVGPYFQSAKGVRQGDPHSPFLFNLAAECSSKMIRNAQKNKLIV
;
A
#
# COMPACT_ATOMS: atom_id res chain seq x y z
N ARG A 1 -24.87 -28.16 1.86
CA ARG A 1 -23.86 -27.70 0.89
C ARG A 1 -22.55 -27.55 1.63
N VAL A 2 -21.49 -28.22 1.20
CA VAL A 2 -20.14 -28.00 1.75
C VAL A 2 -19.57 -26.78 1.02
N GLY A 3 -19.16 -25.76 1.76
CA GLY A 3 -18.54 -24.54 1.22
C GLY A 3 -17.08 -24.47 1.63
N ILE A 4 -16.24 -23.89 0.78
CA ILE A 4 -14.83 -23.62 1.06
C ILE A 4 -14.69 -22.12 1.35
N VAL A 5 -14.06 -21.76 2.47
CA VAL A 5 -13.75 -20.37 2.81
C VAL A 5 -12.26 -20.15 2.63
N LEU A 6 -11.91 -19.16 1.82
CA LEU A 6 -10.54 -18.70 1.65
C LEU A 6 -10.29 -17.46 2.51
N LYS A 7 -9.35 -17.57 3.45
CA LYS A 7 -8.88 -16.43 4.25
C LYS A 7 -7.52 -15.98 3.72
N LEU A 8 -7.45 -14.74 3.26
CA LEU A 8 -6.22 -14.09 2.81
C LEU A 8 -5.84 -12.98 3.78
N ASP A 9 -4.55 -12.82 4.02
CA ASP A 9 -4.01 -11.78 4.90
C ASP A 9 -2.79 -11.12 4.24
N PHE A 10 -2.54 -9.86 4.57
CA PHE A 10 -1.41 -9.09 4.05
C PHE A 10 -0.27 -9.11 5.05
N GLU A 11 0.83 -9.79 4.71
CA GLU A 11 2.03 -9.77 5.54
C GLU A 11 2.63 -8.36 5.58
N LYS A 12 2.62 -7.73 6.77
CA LYS A 12 3.12 -6.36 6.98
C LYS A 12 2.52 -5.37 5.98
N ALA A 13 1.18 -5.31 5.97
CA ALA A 13 0.35 -4.52 5.07
C ALA A 13 0.88 -3.11 4.75
N TYR A 14 1.32 -2.38 5.77
CA TYR A 14 1.82 -1.01 5.61
C TYR A 14 3.28 -0.98 5.15
N ASP A 15 4.14 -1.90 5.59
CA ASP A 15 5.60 -1.86 5.31
C ASP A 15 5.96 -2.34 3.90
N LYS A 16 5.09 -3.14 3.27
CA LYS A 16 5.38 -3.78 1.97
C LYS A 16 4.75 -3.09 0.76
N VAL A 17 4.04 -1.99 0.94
CA VAL A 17 3.43 -1.26 -0.19
C VAL A 17 4.52 -0.72 -1.12
N ASN A 18 4.49 -1.10 -2.39
CA ASN A 18 5.39 -0.54 -3.40
C ASN A 18 4.88 0.84 -3.84
N TRP A 19 5.77 1.85 -3.84
CA TRP A 19 5.40 3.23 -4.13
C TRP A 19 5.07 3.47 -5.60
N ASP A 20 5.86 2.91 -6.52
CA ASP A 20 5.61 3.05 -7.96
C ASP A 20 4.26 2.45 -8.34
N PHE A 21 3.94 1.28 -7.80
CA PHE A 21 2.63 0.65 -7.94
C PHE A 21 1.50 1.54 -7.41
N LEU A 22 1.67 2.08 -6.21
CA LEU A 22 0.66 2.94 -5.58
C LEU A 22 0.41 4.21 -6.41
N LEU A 23 1.47 4.86 -6.89
CA LEU A 23 1.40 6.08 -7.69
C LEU A 23 0.78 5.81 -9.07
N GLU A 24 1.17 4.72 -9.73
CA GLU A 24 0.59 4.33 -11.02
C GLU A 24 -0.90 3.99 -10.87
N TRP A 25 -1.29 3.33 -9.78
CA TRP A 25 -2.70 3.06 -9.50
C TRP A 25 -3.52 4.33 -9.30
N HIS A 26 -2.97 5.34 -8.61
CA HIS A 26 -3.63 6.65 -8.51
C HIS A 26 -3.83 7.30 -9.88
N ARG A 27 -2.79 7.28 -10.73
CA ARG A 27 -2.89 7.80 -12.10
C ARG A 27 -3.98 7.08 -12.90
N LEU A 28 -4.04 5.76 -12.82
CA LEU A 28 -5.06 4.93 -13.48
C LEU A 28 -6.48 5.17 -12.96
N ARG A 29 -6.62 5.62 -11.70
CA ARG A 29 -7.93 5.98 -11.11
C ARG A 29 -8.37 7.41 -11.45
N GLY A 30 -7.58 8.15 -12.22
CA GLY A 30 -7.92 9.49 -12.69
C GLY A 30 -7.55 10.61 -11.71
N PHE A 31 -6.69 10.35 -10.73
CA PHE A 31 -6.14 11.41 -9.90
C PHE A 31 -5.24 12.31 -10.74
N ASN A 32 -5.29 13.62 -10.48
CA ASN A 32 -4.48 14.59 -11.20
C ASN A 32 -3.00 14.51 -10.80
N GLU A 33 -2.14 15.06 -11.66
CA GLU A 33 -0.68 15.08 -11.43
C GLU A 33 -0.30 15.81 -10.13
N THR A 34 -1.06 16.84 -9.74
CA THR A 34 -0.85 17.56 -8.49
C THR A 34 -0.99 16.65 -7.27
N TRP A 35 -2.06 15.85 -7.22
CA TRP A 35 -2.30 14.89 -6.14
C TRP A 35 -1.22 13.81 -6.13
N CYS A 36 -0.92 13.22 -7.29
CA CYS A 36 0.15 12.22 -7.41
C CYS A 36 1.50 12.78 -6.96
N GLY A 37 1.78 14.05 -7.27
CA GLY A 37 2.94 14.79 -6.79
C GLY A 37 2.99 14.90 -5.27
N TRP A 38 1.89 15.29 -4.63
CA TRP A 38 1.81 15.36 -3.16
C TRP A 38 2.01 14.00 -2.49
N VAL A 39 1.35 12.96 -3.00
CA VAL A 39 1.53 11.59 -2.48
C VAL A 39 2.98 11.15 -2.64
N LYS A 40 3.60 11.39 -3.80
CA LYS A 40 5.01 11.06 -4.04
C LYS A 40 5.94 11.75 -3.06
N GLN A 41 5.72 13.03 -2.79
CA GLN A 41 6.52 13.78 -1.81
C GLN A 41 6.38 13.20 -0.40
N ILE A 42 5.16 12.87 0.04
CA ILE A 42 4.91 12.24 1.35
C ILE A 42 5.66 10.91 1.48
N LEU A 43 5.65 10.08 0.44
CA LEU A 43 6.31 8.77 0.44
C LEU A 43 7.84 8.91 0.47
N HIS A 44 8.42 9.74 -0.41
CA HIS A 44 9.88 9.85 -0.56
C HIS A 44 10.58 10.72 0.51
N ILE A 45 9.91 11.74 1.05
CA ILE A 45 10.50 12.59 2.09
C ILE A 45 10.48 11.87 3.45
N GLY A 46 9.63 10.87 3.63
CA GLY A 46 9.50 10.11 4.86
C GLY A 46 10.82 9.48 5.31
N THR A 47 11.33 9.92 6.47
CA THR A 47 12.44 9.28 7.16
C THR A 47 11.93 8.45 8.34
N VAL A 48 12.66 7.37 8.64
CA VAL A 48 12.37 6.47 9.75
C VAL A 48 13.63 6.36 10.62
N SER A 49 13.44 6.20 11.93
CA SER A 49 14.52 5.85 12.86
C SER A 49 14.06 4.69 13.73
N ILE A 50 15.02 3.91 14.23
CA ILE A 50 14.75 2.79 15.13
C ILE A 50 15.02 3.27 16.56
N LYS A 51 14.00 3.20 17.41
CA LYS A 51 14.12 3.47 18.86
C LYS A 51 14.30 2.15 19.60
N LEU A 52 15.45 1.94 20.21
CA LEU A 52 15.78 0.74 21.00
C LEU A 52 16.15 1.16 22.42
N ASN A 53 15.47 0.61 23.43
CA ASN A 53 15.75 0.91 24.85
C ASN A 53 15.80 2.42 25.17
N ASN A 54 14.83 3.19 24.67
CA ASN A 54 14.79 4.65 24.74
C ASN A 54 15.87 5.43 23.99
N CYS A 55 16.83 4.77 23.34
CA CYS A 55 17.79 5.41 22.46
C CYS A 55 17.23 5.45 21.03
N VAL A 56 17.20 6.65 20.43
CA VAL A 56 16.80 6.84 19.03
C VAL A 56 18.06 6.74 18.16
N GLY A 57 18.08 5.79 17.24
CA GLY A 57 19.15 5.64 16.25
C GLY A 57 19.11 6.73 15.17
N PRO A 58 20.07 6.69 14.23
CA PRO A 58 20.10 7.61 13.10
C PRO A 58 18.85 7.46 12.21
N TYR A 59 18.44 8.56 11.60
CA TYR A 59 17.39 8.55 10.59
C TYR A 59 17.92 7.97 9.28
N PHE A 60 17.09 7.16 8.62
CA PHE A 60 17.32 6.65 7.29
C PHE A 60 16.06 6.80 6.45
N GLN A 61 16.21 6.80 5.13
CA GLN A 61 15.07 6.83 4.22
C GLN A 61 14.48 5.43 4.06
N SER A 62 13.15 5.34 4.08
CA SER A 62 12.49 4.13 3.62
C SER A 62 12.51 4.08 2.08
N ALA A 63 12.43 2.88 1.51
CA ALA A 63 12.31 2.67 0.07
C ALA A 63 10.92 2.12 -0.34
N LYS A 64 10.10 1.75 0.63
CA LYS A 64 8.77 1.19 0.44
C LYS A 64 7.92 1.34 1.70
N GLY A 65 6.63 1.06 1.56
CA GLY A 65 5.67 1.09 2.62
C GLY A 65 5.10 2.47 2.91
N VAL A 66 3.99 2.50 3.63
CA VAL A 66 3.30 3.70 4.09
C VAL A 66 3.44 3.78 5.62
N ARG A 67 3.44 4.99 6.16
CA ARG A 67 3.76 5.20 7.58
C ARG A 67 2.60 4.75 8.47
N GLN A 68 2.81 3.72 9.29
CA GLN A 68 1.82 3.33 10.28
C GLN A 68 1.62 4.46 11.31
N GLY A 69 0.37 4.78 11.62
CA GLY A 69 0.00 5.89 12.51
C GLY A 69 -0.15 7.24 11.80
N ASP A 70 0.18 7.35 10.51
CA ASP A 70 -0.21 8.49 9.69
C ASP A 70 -1.69 8.36 9.28
N PRO A 71 -2.55 9.38 9.55
CA PRO A 71 -3.94 9.37 9.14
C PRO A 71 -4.18 9.12 7.65
N HIS A 72 -3.21 9.43 6.78
CA HIS A 72 -3.34 9.26 5.34
C HIS A 72 -3.00 7.83 4.88
N SER A 73 -2.17 7.10 5.61
CA SER A 73 -1.70 5.76 5.22
C SER A 73 -2.81 4.72 5.05
N PRO A 74 -3.87 4.66 5.88
CA PRO A 74 -5.01 3.76 5.65
C PRO A 74 -5.71 4.01 4.32
N PHE A 75 -5.84 5.27 3.90
CA PHE A 75 -6.46 5.63 2.62
C PHE A 75 -5.61 5.13 1.44
N LEU A 76 -4.31 5.41 1.47
CA LEU A 76 -3.37 4.95 0.45
C LEU A 76 -3.33 3.41 0.36
N PHE A 77 -3.33 2.73 1.50
CA PHE A 77 -3.38 1.27 1.56
C PHE A 77 -4.67 0.71 0.98
N ASN A 78 -5.83 1.29 1.32
CA ASN A 78 -7.12 0.83 0.80
C ASN A 78 -7.20 0.94 -0.72
N LEU A 79 -6.63 1.98 -1.33
CA LEU A 79 -6.55 2.12 -2.78
C LEU A 79 -5.72 0.99 -3.41
N ALA A 80 -4.57 0.66 -2.82
CA ALA A 80 -3.77 -0.48 -3.26
C ALA A 80 -4.52 -1.81 -3.12
N ALA A 81 -5.18 -2.03 -1.98
CA ALA A 81 -5.98 -3.24 -1.74
C ALA A 81 -7.17 -3.37 -2.71
N GLU A 82 -7.79 -2.26 -3.11
CA GLU A 82 -8.84 -2.26 -4.11
C GLU A 82 -8.33 -2.75 -5.48
N CYS A 83 -7.10 -2.38 -5.86
CA CYS A 83 -6.47 -2.90 -7.06
C CYS A 83 -6.38 -4.43 -7.02
N SER A 84 -5.86 -4.98 -5.92
CA SER A 84 -5.78 -6.44 -5.72
C SER A 84 -7.15 -7.10 -5.78
N SER A 85 -8.18 -6.51 -5.16
CA SER A 85 -9.55 -7.02 -5.22
C SER A 85 -10.10 -7.05 -6.65
N LYS A 86 -9.82 -6.01 -7.45
CA LYS A 86 -10.20 -5.97 -8.88
C LYS A 86 -9.47 -7.02 -9.71
N MET A 87 -8.18 -7.24 -9.45
CA MET A 87 -7.42 -8.29 -10.12
C MET A 87 -8.02 -9.68 -9.85
N ILE A 88 -8.40 -9.95 -8.60
CA ILE A 88 -9.07 -11.20 -8.22
C ILE A 88 -10.40 -11.34 -8.96
N ARG A 89 -11.25 -10.31 -8.95
CA ARG A 89 -12.54 -10.34 -9.67
C ARG A 89 -12.37 -10.56 -11.18
N ASN A 90 -11.37 -9.92 -11.79
CA ASN A 90 -11.06 -10.11 -13.20
C ASN A 90 -10.56 -11.52 -13.49
N ALA A 91 -9.71 -12.08 -12.62
CA ALA A 91 -9.24 -13.45 -12.74
C ALA A 91 -10.40 -14.45 -12.62
N GLN A 92 -11.36 -14.23 -11.72
CA GLN A 92 -12.58 -15.03 -11.61
C GLN A 92 -13.43 -14.95 -12.88
N LYS A 93 -13.68 -13.72 -13.39
CA LYS A 93 -14.43 -13.51 -14.64
C LYS A 93 -13.79 -14.22 -15.83
N ASN A 94 -12.47 -14.25 -15.88
CA ASN A 94 -11.69 -14.91 -16.91
C ASN A 94 -11.43 -16.40 -16.64
N LYS A 95 -12.05 -16.99 -15.60
CA LYS A 95 -11.91 -18.41 -15.20
C LYS A 95 -10.46 -18.84 -14.92
N LEU A 96 -9.59 -17.90 -14.53
CA LEU A 96 -8.22 -18.19 -14.08
C LEU A 96 -8.20 -18.71 -12.64
N ILE A 97 -9.20 -18.32 -11.85
CA ILE A 97 -9.44 -18.78 -10.48
C ILE A 97 -10.95 -19.05 -10.33
N VAL A 98 -11.29 -19.98 -9.44
CA VAL A 98 -12.67 -20.49 -9.23
C VAL A 98 -13.55 -19.46 -8.53
#